data_AF-K9RG49-F1
#
_entry.id   AF-K9RG49-F1
#
_cell.length_a   1.000
_cell.length_b   1.000
_cell.length_c   1.000
_cell.angle_alpha   90.00
_cell.angle_beta   90.00
_cell.angle_gamma   90.00
#
_symmetry.space_group_name_H-M   'P 1'
#
loop_
_entity.id
_entity.type
_entity.pdbx_description
1 polymer ?
#
loop_
_entity_poly.entity_id
_entity_poly.type
_entity_poly.pdbx_seq_one_letter_code
_entity_poly.pdbx_strand_id
1 'polypeptide(L)'
;MNNISLFTFTSPTDLILEIPLNVQNQAWDKSRNYSNSANCYQAYMNKLCLLAVLPWLESEFAQQAKLSPSTTALPSLWELVNGCSITLSDGTKFVLVPNEDIDLSELQVPQEWVDIPSFVGDYYLGIQVQPDEGFVRVWGYSTHAQLKINSSYDAVFRNYSLDRTDVTTDLSVLTVSKEFCPQEITRSQIPPLANLTSQQAQNLILRLGNPEILNPRLEIPFTIWGAFIEQLGYRNSLYEKRLGLPQQWHVIDWLQNGVSQIAEQFGWRSFNLETSMAGARNLEEIEKSGKILSRQLTIAGKQYILSIIPKNELEGIIWRFQLRNAAAGGFIPGGFKLRLLTEDLQAFPNNEDITATAVEELFVEVMLQPGEGIVWEIEPLPEDYDREVLRF
;
A
#
# COMPACT_ATOMS: atom_id res chain seq x y z
N MET A 1 28.29 13.74 42.11
CA MET A 1 29.38 13.02 41.43
C MET A 1 29.08 13.07 39.95
N ASN A 2 29.93 13.79 39.21
CA ASN A 2 29.88 13.88 37.76
C ASN A 2 30.07 12.49 37.16
N ASN A 3 29.26 12.13 36.17
CA ASN A 3 29.67 11.18 35.15
C ASN A 3 29.70 11.92 33.81
N ILE A 4 30.92 12.05 33.30
CA ILE A 4 31.31 12.78 32.10
C ILE A 4 31.43 11.74 30.97
N SER A 5 30.88 12.11 29.81
CA SER A 5 31.19 11.61 28.46
C SER A 5 30.75 10.20 28.06
N LEU A 6 29.66 10.12 27.30
CA LEU A 6 29.61 9.27 26.11
C LEU A 6 29.61 10.17 24.86
N PHE A 7 30.41 9.79 23.89
CA PHE A 7 30.77 10.55 22.69
C PHE A 7 29.55 10.94 21.84
N THR A 8 29.30 12.23 21.70
CA THR A 8 28.35 12.79 20.75
C THR A 8 29.03 12.89 19.38
N PHE A 9 29.06 11.81 18.62
CA PHE A 9 29.40 11.82 17.18
C PHE A 9 28.16 12.10 16.32
N THR A 10 27.35 13.08 16.72
CA THR A 10 26.26 13.57 15.88
C THR A 10 26.77 14.78 15.12
N SER A 11 26.65 14.78 13.79
CA SER A 11 26.81 16.03 13.05
C SER A 11 25.78 17.02 13.60
N PRO A 12 26.12 18.31 13.81
CA PRO A 12 25.17 19.30 14.32
C PRO A 12 23.94 19.52 13.41
N THR A 13 23.92 18.90 12.22
CA THR A 13 22.84 18.95 11.24
C THR A 13 21.93 17.71 11.25
N ASP A 14 22.32 16.63 11.94
CA ASP A 14 21.52 15.41 11.98
C ASP A 14 20.27 15.63 12.86
N LEU A 15 19.12 15.15 12.38
CA LEU A 15 17.88 15.14 13.15
C LEU A 15 17.81 13.84 13.97
N ILE A 16 17.66 13.97 15.30
CA ILE A 16 17.49 12.84 16.22
C ILE A 16 16.04 12.80 16.71
N LEU A 17 15.37 11.68 16.47
CA LEU A 17 13.98 11.43 16.83
C LEU A 17 13.94 10.30 17.85
N GLU A 18 13.50 10.59 19.07
CA GLU A 18 13.42 9.59 20.14
C GLU A 18 12.35 8.53 19.85
N ILE A 19 12.63 7.30 20.27
CA ILE A 19 11.71 6.16 20.21
C ILE A 19 11.41 5.70 21.64
N PRO A 20 10.28 6.14 22.21
CA PRO A 20 9.87 5.71 23.55
C PRO A 20 9.78 4.18 23.68
N LEU A 21 10.17 3.63 24.83
CA LEU A 21 10.20 2.17 25.06
C LEU A 21 8.83 1.49 24.85
N ASN A 22 7.74 2.17 25.18
CA ASN A 22 6.39 1.65 24.91
C ASN A 22 6.11 1.54 23.40
N VAL A 23 6.64 2.46 22.59
CA VAL A 23 6.54 2.40 21.12
C VAL A 23 7.34 1.22 20.59
N GLN A 24 8.55 0.99 21.11
CA GLN A 24 9.37 -0.17 20.75
C GLN A 24 8.65 -1.50 21.03
N ASN A 25 8.12 -1.66 22.24
CA ASN A 25 7.38 -2.88 22.62
C ASN A 25 6.16 -3.12 21.71
N GLN A 26 5.38 -2.07 21.44
CA GLN A 26 4.22 -2.17 20.55
C GLN A 26 4.61 -2.47 19.09
N ALA A 27 5.71 -1.88 18.61
CA ALA A 27 6.23 -2.16 17.28
C ALA A 27 6.68 -3.62 17.18
N TRP A 28 7.42 -4.13 18.17
CA TRP A 28 7.87 -5.50 18.21
C TRP A 28 6.71 -6.50 18.20
N ASP A 29 5.68 -6.29 19.01
CA ASP A 29 4.51 -7.16 19.08
C ASP A 29 3.75 -7.22 17.75
N LYS A 30 3.67 -6.10 17.03
CA LYS A 30 3.01 -6.01 15.71
C LYS A 30 3.87 -6.58 14.57
N SER A 31 5.16 -6.78 14.77
CA SER A 31 6.10 -7.26 13.76
C SER A 31 6.40 -8.76 13.84
N ARG A 32 5.61 -9.53 14.60
CA ARG A 32 5.84 -10.98 14.77
C ARG A 32 5.24 -11.86 13.69
N ASN A 33 4.34 -11.34 12.87
CA ASN A 33 3.57 -12.10 11.89
C ASN A 33 4.19 -12.00 10.49
N TYR A 34 5.43 -12.47 10.33
CA TYR A 34 6.14 -12.54 9.05
C TYR A 34 6.71 -13.94 8.84
N SER A 35 7.09 -14.26 7.60
CA SER A 35 7.41 -15.66 7.24
C SER A 35 8.64 -16.23 7.94
N ASN A 36 9.57 -15.36 8.38
CA ASN A 36 10.79 -15.74 9.07
C ASN A 36 11.29 -14.62 9.99
N SER A 37 12.27 -14.92 10.83
CA SER A 37 12.81 -13.98 11.82
C SER A 37 13.46 -12.74 11.21
N ALA A 38 14.12 -12.85 10.05
CA ALA A 38 14.72 -11.71 9.36
C ALA A 38 13.64 -10.73 8.88
N ASN A 39 12.53 -11.25 8.33
CA ASN A 39 11.40 -10.42 7.92
C ASN A 39 10.67 -9.80 9.12
N CYS A 40 10.53 -10.51 10.24
CA CYS A 40 10.01 -9.94 11.48
C CYS A 40 10.86 -8.74 11.94
N TYR A 41 12.19 -8.90 11.90
CA TYR A 41 13.12 -7.85 12.30
C TYR A 41 13.07 -6.65 11.33
N GLN A 42 13.10 -6.89 10.01
CA GLN A 42 12.95 -5.83 9.01
C GLN A 42 11.64 -5.05 9.20
N ALA A 43 10.53 -5.75 9.42
CA ALA A 43 9.25 -5.11 9.70
C ALA A 43 9.26 -4.28 10.99
N TYR A 44 9.96 -4.75 12.03
CA TYR A 44 10.19 -3.98 13.26
C TYR A 44 10.96 -2.69 12.97
N MET A 45 12.05 -2.76 12.22
CA MET A 45 12.88 -1.60 11.84
C MET A 45 12.09 -0.57 11.02
N ASN A 46 11.33 -1.04 10.03
CA ASN A 46 10.42 -0.20 9.26
C ASN A 46 9.36 0.46 10.14
N LYS A 47 8.82 -0.26 11.11
CA LYS A 47 7.82 0.27 12.03
C LYS A 47 8.39 1.34 12.95
N LEU A 48 9.57 1.13 13.52
CA LEU A 48 10.24 2.12 14.37
C LEU A 48 10.53 3.41 13.61
N CYS A 49 11.15 3.28 12.43
CA CYS A 49 11.42 4.37 11.52
C CYS A 49 10.15 5.18 11.22
N LEU A 50 9.11 4.49 10.77
CA LEU A 50 7.83 5.12 10.45
C LEU A 50 7.24 5.88 11.64
N LEU A 51 7.18 5.26 12.82
CA LEU A 51 6.54 5.86 14.00
C LEU A 51 7.30 7.07 14.53
N ALA A 52 8.62 7.15 14.31
CA ALA A 52 9.43 8.31 14.68
C ALA A 52 9.34 9.44 13.64
N VAL A 53 9.44 9.10 12.35
CA VAL A 53 9.55 10.08 11.26
C VAL A 53 8.21 10.71 10.89
N LEU A 54 7.11 9.96 10.94
CA LEU A 54 5.78 10.46 10.55
C LEU A 54 5.34 11.70 11.36
N PRO A 55 5.39 11.70 12.71
CA PRO A 55 5.03 12.89 13.50
C PRO A 55 5.92 14.10 13.21
N TRP A 56 7.20 13.88 12.91
CA TRP A 56 8.10 14.96 12.54
C TRP A 56 7.71 15.57 11.18
N LEU A 57 7.41 14.76 10.16
CA LEU A 57 6.95 15.27 8.86
C LEU A 57 5.62 16.03 8.98
N GLU A 58 4.68 15.55 9.78
CA GLU A 58 3.42 16.25 10.06
C GLU A 58 3.65 17.62 10.70
N SER A 59 4.58 17.70 11.67
CA SER A 59 4.96 18.94 12.34
C SER A 59 5.68 19.91 11.42
N GLU A 60 6.67 19.44 10.65
CA GLU A 60 7.57 20.28 9.85
C GLU A 60 6.83 20.93 8.68
N PHE A 61 5.96 20.17 7.99
CA PHE A 61 5.30 20.67 6.79
C PHE A 61 3.89 21.23 7.05
N ALA A 62 3.36 21.13 8.27
CA ALA A 62 1.99 21.51 8.62
C ALA A 62 0.92 20.93 7.65
N GLN A 63 1.25 19.82 7.00
CA GLN A 63 0.43 19.12 6.03
C GLN A 63 -0.03 17.80 6.62
N GLN A 64 -1.21 17.33 6.21
CA GLN A 64 -1.61 15.97 6.50
C GLN A 64 -0.68 15.02 5.74
N ALA A 65 0.10 14.25 6.48
CA ALA A 65 0.92 13.18 5.95
C ALA A 65 0.12 11.88 6.00
N LYS A 66 0.07 11.17 4.88
CA LYS A 66 -0.60 9.87 4.76
C LYS A 66 0.41 8.81 4.37
N LEU A 67 0.22 7.61 4.92
CA LEU A 67 1.03 6.45 4.54
C LEU A 67 0.72 6.01 3.12
N SER A 68 1.77 5.71 2.36
CA SER A 68 1.66 5.11 1.03
C SER A 68 2.67 3.95 0.91
N PRO A 69 2.23 2.71 0.61
CA PRO A 69 0.84 2.28 0.58
C PRO A 69 0.19 2.36 1.98
N SER A 70 -1.14 2.17 2.02
CA SER A 70 -1.95 2.29 3.25
C SER A 70 -1.47 1.37 4.38
N THR A 71 -1.88 1.66 5.63
CA THR A 71 -1.47 0.87 6.81
C THR A 71 -1.78 -0.62 6.69
N THR A 72 -2.84 -0.99 5.97
CA THR A 72 -3.27 -2.36 5.76
C THR A 72 -2.40 -3.09 4.73
N ALA A 73 -1.82 -2.34 3.78
CA ALA A 73 -0.95 -2.86 2.74
C ALA A 73 0.53 -2.97 3.14
N LEU A 74 0.94 -2.35 4.27
CA LEU A 74 2.32 -2.39 4.76
C LEU A 74 2.84 -3.80 5.11
N PRO A 75 2.07 -4.70 5.77
CA PRO A 75 2.57 -6.02 6.12
C PRO A 75 3.02 -6.83 4.90
N SER A 76 2.23 -6.87 3.83
CA SER A 76 2.59 -7.59 2.61
C SER A 76 3.75 -6.95 1.85
N LEU A 77 3.95 -5.64 2.00
CA LEU A 77 5.12 -4.96 1.47
C LEU A 77 6.39 -5.27 2.27
N TRP A 78 6.35 -5.14 3.60
CA TRP A 78 7.51 -5.36 4.48
C TRP A 78 7.98 -6.81 4.53
N GLU A 79 7.12 -7.76 4.16
CA GLU A 79 7.53 -9.14 3.90
C GLU A 79 8.55 -9.26 2.75
N LEU A 80 8.54 -8.32 1.80
CA LEU A 80 9.25 -8.45 0.53
C LEU A 80 10.28 -7.34 0.27
N VAL A 81 10.06 -6.14 0.82
CA VAL A 81 10.83 -4.93 0.52
C VAL A 81 11.08 -4.15 1.82
N ASN A 82 12.33 -3.76 2.05
CA ASN A 82 12.68 -2.85 3.13
C ASN A 82 12.21 -1.42 2.80
N GLY A 83 11.67 -0.71 3.78
CA GLY A 83 11.23 0.68 3.65
C GLY A 83 9.72 0.87 3.54
N CYS A 84 9.31 2.14 3.53
CA CYS A 84 7.94 2.58 3.30
C CYS A 84 7.94 3.99 2.71
N SER A 85 6.76 4.52 2.35
CA SER A 85 6.66 5.92 1.94
C SER A 85 5.54 6.68 2.64
N ILE A 86 5.70 7.99 2.70
CA ILE A 86 4.77 8.95 3.28
C ILE A 86 4.47 9.99 2.22
N THR A 87 3.20 10.17 1.89
CA THR A 87 2.72 11.15 0.92
C THR A 87 2.09 12.32 1.67
N LEU A 88 2.56 13.53 1.38
CA LEU A 88 1.95 14.75 1.90
C LEU A 88 0.71 15.14 1.09
N SER A 89 -0.09 16.07 1.63
CA SER A 89 -1.33 16.53 1.00
C SER A 89 -1.14 17.17 -0.40
N ASP A 90 0.05 17.70 -0.69
CA ASP A 90 0.41 18.25 -2.00
C ASP A 90 0.84 17.19 -3.03
N GLY A 91 0.85 15.91 -2.64
CA GLY A 91 1.27 14.78 -3.47
C GLY A 91 2.76 14.45 -3.40
N THR A 92 3.56 15.24 -2.67
CA THR A 92 4.99 14.94 -2.44
C THR A 92 5.14 13.65 -1.67
N LYS A 93 5.98 12.74 -2.14
CA LYS A 93 6.24 11.45 -1.51
C LYS A 93 7.66 11.37 -0.94
N PHE A 94 7.76 11.05 0.34
CA PHE A 94 9.00 10.74 1.04
C PHE A 94 9.16 9.23 1.17
N VAL A 95 10.30 8.70 0.75
CA VAL A 95 10.66 7.29 0.93
C VAL A 95 11.59 7.17 2.13
N LEU A 96 11.25 6.24 3.02
CA LEU A 96 11.99 5.91 4.22
C LEU A 96 12.59 4.51 4.05
N VAL A 97 13.91 4.40 4.08
CA VAL A 97 14.61 3.10 4.07
C VAL A 97 15.51 3.04 5.29
N PRO A 98 15.07 2.40 6.40
CA PRO A 98 15.89 2.30 7.58
C PRO A 98 17.03 1.30 7.39
N ASN A 99 18.17 1.61 7.99
CA ASN A 99 19.27 0.70 8.23
C ASN A 99 19.75 0.85 9.69
N GLU A 100 20.59 -0.09 10.14
CA GLU A 100 21.24 -0.05 11.46
C GLU A 100 22.75 0.17 11.35
N ASP A 101 23.23 0.47 10.14
CA ASP A 101 24.66 0.59 9.89
C ASP A 101 25.20 1.80 10.65
N ILE A 102 26.32 1.59 11.34
CA ILE A 102 27.04 2.66 12.04
C ILE A 102 27.71 3.58 10.99
N ASP A 103 28.10 3.01 9.87
CA ASP A 103 28.67 3.76 8.75
C ASP A 103 27.55 4.44 7.95
N LEU A 104 27.60 5.77 7.93
CA LEU A 104 26.65 6.62 7.21
C LEU A 104 27.30 7.19 5.94
N SER A 105 28.20 6.43 5.33
CA SER A 105 28.96 6.77 4.12
C SER A 105 28.12 6.79 2.86
N GLU A 106 26.98 6.09 2.85
CA GLU A 106 26.09 6.03 1.69
C GLU A 106 24.61 5.90 2.06
N LEU A 107 23.76 6.46 1.19
CA LEU A 107 22.32 6.20 1.17
C LEU A 107 22.06 5.01 0.24
N GLN A 108 21.64 3.89 0.82
CA GLN A 108 21.22 2.71 0.07
C GLN A 108 19.70 2.67 -0.09
N VAL A 109 19.23 2.51 -1.33
CA VAL A 109 17.81 2.45 -1.66
C VAL A 109 17.51 1.21 -2.51
N PRO A 110 16.59 0.33 -2.08
CA PRO A 110 16.13 -0.78 -2.90
C PRO A 110 15.56 -0.34 -4.24
N GLN A 111 15.87 -1.11 -5.29
CA GLN A 111 15.46 -0.82 -6.66
C GLN A 111 13.94 -0.57 -6.80
N GLU A 112 13.11 -1.21 -5.98
CA GLU A 112 11.65 -1.05 -5.96
C GLU A 112 11.22 0.39 -5.69
N TRP A 113 11.90 1.06 -4.77
CA TRP A 113 11.57 2.45 -4.43
C TRP A 113 12.05 3.43 -5.49
N VAL A 114 12.87 3.01 -6.44
CA VAL A 114 13.45 3.85 -7.49
C VAL A 114 12.79 3.59 -8.84
N ASP A 115 12.57 2.33 -9.19
CA ASP A 115 12.19 1.92 -10.55
C ASP A 115 10.74 1.40 -10.67
N ILE A 116 9.94 1.35 -9.60
CA ILE A 116 8.50 1.03 -9.68
C ILE A 116 7.68 2.33 -9.73
N PRO A 117 6.90 2.58 -10.80
CA PRO A 117 6.17 3.84 -11.00
C PRO A 117 5.23 4.22 -9.84
N SER A 118 4.52 3.26 -9.26
CA SER A 118 3.65 3.53 -8.12
C SER A 118 4.40 3.77 -6.81
N PHE A 119 5.64 3.31 -6.67
CA PHE A 119 6.41 3.39 -5.41
C PHE A 119 7.34 4.59 -5.37
N VAL A 120 7.83 5.06 -6.53
CA VAL A 120 8.80 6.16 -6.62
C VAL A 120 8.43 7.36 -5.74
N GLY A 121 9.42 7.83 -4.98
CA GLY A 121 9.38 9.03 -4.15
C GLY A 121 9.85 10.28 -4.87
N ASP A 122 9.57 11.44 -4.29
CA ASP A 122 10.26 12.69 -4.62
C ASP A 122 11.57 12.80 -3.85
N TYR A 123 11.52 12.43 -2.57
CA TYR A 123 12.64 12.56 -1.64
C TYR A 123 12.89 11.21 -0.93
N TYR A 124 14.16 10.91 -0.70
CA TYR A 124 14.64 9.69 -0.04
C TYR A 124 15.48 10.14 1.15
N LEU A 125 15.06 9.73 2.34
CA LEU A 125 15.73 10.13 3.57
C LEU A 125 16.87 9.17 3.90
N GLY A 126 18.02 9.72 4.27
CA GLY A 126 19.10 8.99 4.92
C GLY A 126 18.73 8.71 6.36
N ILE A 127 18.42 7.46 6.68
CA ILE A 127 17.87 7.05 7.97
C ILE A 127 18.75 5.97 8.58
N GLN A 128 19.15 6.20 9.83
CA GLN A 128 19.73 5.19 10.71
C GLN A 128 18.77 4.99 11.88
N VAL A 129 18.46 3.75 12.20
CA VAL A 129 17.68 3.40 13.39
C VAL A 129 18.62 2.74 14.40
N GLN A 130 18.57 3.20 15.64
CA GLN A 130 19.33 2.64 16.77
C GLN A 130 18.32 2.20 17.83
N PRO A 131 17.75 0.98 17.74
CA PRO A 131 16.71 0.52 18.66
C PRO A 131 17.21 0.49 20.11
N ASP A 132 18.44 0.00 20.31
CA ASP A 132 19.07 -0.14 21.64
C ASP A 132 19.32 1.22 22.30
N GLU A 133 19.67 2.24 21.51
CA GLU A 133 19.85 3.61 21.99
C GLU A 133 18.53 4.41 21.99
N GLY A 134 17.46 3.84 21.44
CA GLY A 134 16.12 4.38 21.45
C GLY A 134 15.94 5.62 20.57
N PHE A 135 16.59 5.70 19.41
CA PHE A 135 16.35 6.81 18.47
C PHE A 135 16.39 6.40 17.00
N VAL A 136 15.80 7.26 16.16
CA VAL A 136 15.99 7.32 14.71
C VAL A 136 16.78 8.57 14.40
N ARG A 137 17.85 8.44 13.62
CA ARG A 137 18.64 9.55 13.09
C ARG A 137 18.30 9.73 11.61
N VAL A 138 17.91 10.95 11.24
CA VAL A 138 17.83 11.39 9.84
C VAL A 138 19.05 12.25 9.57
N TRP A 139 19.95 11.77 8.71
CA TRP A 139 21.26 12.39 8.48
C TRP A 139 21.38 13.13 7.14
N GLY A 140 20.33 13.08 6.31
CA GLY A 140 20.26 13.80 5.05
C GLY A 140 19.11 13.34 4.16
N TYR A 141 19.06 13.86 2.94
CA TYR A 141 18.10 13.48 1.92
C TYR A 141 18.67 13.60 0.50
N SER A 142 18.02 12.92 -0.44
CA SER A 142 18.25 13.03 -1.88
C SER A 142 16.93 13.08 -2.63
N THR A 143 16.92 13.63 -3.84
CA THR A 143 15.79 13.48 -4.76
C THR A 143 15.89 12.17 -5.56
N HIS A 144 14.78 11.72 -6.15
CA HIS A 144 14.81 10.60 -7.10
C HIS A 144 15.74 10.88 -8.29
N ALA A 145 15.73 12.12 -8.80
CA ALA A 145 16.57 12.52 -9.92
C ALA A 145 18.07 12.42 -9.58
N GLN A 146 18.47 12.87 -8.38
CA GLN A 146 19.83 12.71 -7.89
C GLN A 146 20.22 11.23 -7.75
N LEU A 147 19.34 10.38 -7.20
CA LEU A 147 19.61 8.95 -7.14
C LEU A 147 19.86 8.36 -8.54
N LYS A 148 19.01 8.65 -9.53
CA LYS A 148 19.19 8.08 -10.89
C LYS A 148 20.47 8.52 -11.59
N ILE A 149 20.99 9.70 -11.27
CA ILE A 149 22.16 10.29 -11.97
C ILE A 149 23.46 9.99 -11.22
N ASN A 150 23.46 10.10 -9.89
CA ASN A 150 24.68 10.13 -9.08
C ASN A 150 24.95 8.81 -8.32
N SER A 151 23.96 7.92 -8.19
CA SER A 151 24.17 6.67 -7.45
C SER A 151 24.84 5.59 -8.29
N SER A 152 25.51 4.67 -7.61
CA SER A 152 25.98 3.41 -8.19
C SER A 152 24.93 2.32 -8.00
N TYR A 153 24.63 1.55 -9.05
CA TYR A 153 23.67 0.45 -8.97
C TYR A 153 24.40 -0.87 -8.70
N ASP A 154 24.08 -1.51 -7.58
CA ASP A 154 24.51 -2.86 -7.24
C ASP A 154 23.48 -3.88 -7.77
N ALA A 155 23.85 -4.62 -8.80
CA ALA A 155 23.00 -5.63 -9.42
C ALA A 155 22.82 -6.90 -8.57
N VAL A 156 23.72 -7.18 -7.63
CA VAL A 156 23.67 -8.36 -6.75
C VAL A 156 22.56 -8.18 -5.72
N PHE A 157 22.52 -7.03 -5.06
CA PHE A 157 21.51 -6.73 -4.04
C PHE A 157 20.30 -5.95 -4.58
N ARG A 158 20.40 -5.43 -5.81
CA ARG A 158 19.40 -4.54 -6.44
C ARG A 158 19.14 -3.32 -5.57
N ASN A 159 20.22 -2.62 -5.25
CA ASN A 159 20.21 -1.38 -4.50
C ASN A 159 20.92 -0.29 -5.30
N TYR A 160 20.42 0.94 -5.18
CA TYR A 160 21.14 2.14 -5.57
C TYR A 160 21.87 2.69 -4.34
N SER A 161 23.17 2.92 -4.46
CA SER A 161 24.02 3.47 -3.41
C SER A 161 24.51 4.84 -3.81
N LEU A 162 24.10 5.87 -3.07
CA LEU A 162 24.51 7.25 -3.25
C LEU A 162 25.50 7.65 -2.16
N ASP A 163 26.70 8.07 -2.54
CA ASP A 163 27.72 8.51 -1.57
C ASP A 163 27.20 9.69 -0.74
N ARG A 164 27.56 9.74 0.54
CA ARG A 164 27.20 10.81 1.47
C ARG A 164 27.58 12.19 0.92
N THR A 165 28.65 12.30 0.14
CA THR A 165 29.05 13.59 -0.47
C THR A 165 28.04 14.11 -1.48
N ASP A 166 27.23 13.23 -2.06
CA ASP A 166 26.17 13.56 -3.01
C ASP A 166 24.78 13.66 -2.34
N VAL A 167 24.69 13.37 -1.03
CA VAL A 167 23.48 13.54 -0.22
C VAL A 167 23.42 14.96 0.35
N THR A 168 22.24 15.56 0.33
CA THR A 168 22.02 16.85 1.02
C THR A 168 21.89 16.59 2.52
N THR A 169 22.91 16.92 3.30
CA THR A 169 22.99 16.63 4.74
C THR A 169 22.27 17.64 5.64
N ASP A 170 22.00 18.84 5.12
CA ASP A 170 21.25 19.87 5.84
C ASP A 170 19.76 19.76 5.53
N LEU A 171 18.99 19.20 6.47
CA LEU A 171 17.55 19.02 6.33
C LEU A 171 16.79 20.36 6.28
N SER A 172 17.36 21.47 6.74
CA SER A 172 16.69 22.77 6.63
C SER A 172 16.58 23.23 5.17
N VAL A 173 17.50 22.77 4.30
CA VAL A 173 17.44 23.03 2.86
C VAL A 173 16.21 22.38 2.23
N LEU A 174 15.74 21.24 2.75
CA LEU A 174 14.53 20.58 2.25
C LEU A 174 13.31 21.49 2.37
N THR A 175 13.09 22.08 3.54
CA THR A 175 11.96 22.97 3.82
C THR A 175 12.04 24.22 2.94
N VAL A 176 13.24 24.82 2.82
CA VAL A 176 13.48 26.00 1.96
C VAL A 176 13.26 25.68 0.48
N SER A 177 13.81 24.57 -0.02
CA SER A 177 13.65 24.17 -1.42
C SER A 177 12.18 23.92 -1.76
N LYS A 178 11.41 23.30 -0.87
CA LYS A 178 9.97 23.11 -1.09
C LYS A 178 9.19 24.43 -1.15
N GLU A 179 9.53 25.42 -0.33
CA GLU A 179 8.84 26.72 -0.31
C GLU A 179 9.20 27.60 -1.51
N PHE A 180 10.50 27.64 -1.88
CA PHE A 180 11.00 28.58 -2.87
C PHE A 180 11.24 27.98 -4.26
N CYS A 181 11.31 26.66 -4.39
CA CYS A 181 11.55 25.93 -5.65
C CYS A 181 10.47 24.87 -5.95
N PRO A 182 9.16 25.22 -5.97
CA PRO A 182 8.08 24.24 -6.17
C PRO A 182 8.06 23.58 -7.57
N GLN A 183 8.88 24.10 -8.50
CA GLN A 183 9.04 23.57 -9.86
C GLN A 183 10.31 22.73 -10.02
N GLU A 184 11.02 22.44 -8.93
CA GLU A 184 12.17 21.54 -8.95
C GLU A 184 11.76 20.17 -9.48
N ILE A 185 12.51 19.66 -10.46
CA ILE A 185 12.29 18.32 -11.01
C ILE A 185 12.90 17.31 -10.05
N THR A 186 12.08 16.80 -9.14
CA THR A 186 12.48 15.81 -8.13
C THR A 186 12.61 14.41 -8.71
N ARG A 187 11.91 14.09 -9.80
CA ARG A 187 11.84 12.73 -10.39
C ARG A 187 12.37 12.68 -11.83
N SER A 188 13.24 11.71 -12.10
CA SER A 188 13.55 11.28 -13.47
C SER A 188 12.47 10.36 -14.05
N GLN A 189 12.46 10.22 -15.38
CA GLN A 189 11.56 9.28 -16.06
C GLN A 189 11.88 7.82 -15.70
N ILE A 190 10.83 7.03 -15.49
CA ILE A 190 10.90 5.60 -15.18
C ILE A 190 10.24 4.83 -16.32
N PRO A 191 10.87 3.77 -16.85
CA PRO A 191 10.24 2.90 -17.84
C PRO A 191 8.97 2.23 -17.28
N PRO A 192 7.92 2.03 -18.10
CA PRO A 192 6.77 1.26 -17.66
C PRO A 192 7.15 -0.19 -17.33
N LEU A 193 6.46 -0.77 -16.36
CA LEU A 193 6.66 -2.17 -16.00
C LEU A 193 6.06 -3.12 -17.04
N ALA A 194 6.53 -4.37 -17.03
CA ALA A 194 5.97 -5.42 -17.87
C ALA A 194 4.54 -5.78 -17.42
N ASN A 195 3.67 -6.12 -18.36
CA ASN A 195 2.37 -6.70 -18.02
C ASN A 195 2.55 -8.17 -17.67
N LEU A 196 2.02 -8.59 -16.51
CA LEU A 196 2.01 -10.00 -16.10
C LEU A 196 0.64 -10.60 -16.36
N THR A 197 0.63 -11.79 -16.95
CA THR A 197 -0.61 -12.57 -17.05
C THR A 197 -0.97 -13.16 -15.68
N SER A 198 -2.26 -13.40 -15.44
CA SER A 198 -2.72 -14.09 -14.23
C SER A 198 -2.02 -15.43 -14.01
N GLN A 199 -1.79 -16.20 -15.07
CA GLN A 199 -1.09 -17.48 -15.00
C GLN A 199 0.38 -17.30 -14.56
N GLN A 200 1.07 -16.28 -15.08
CA GLN A 200 2.44 -15.97 -14.63
C GLN A 200 2.46 -15.59 -13.16
N ALA A 201 1.55 -14.72 -12.72
CA ALA A 201 1.47 -14.29 -11.33
C ALA A 201 1.17 -15.48 -10.38
N GLN A 202 0.25 -16.37 -10.74
CA GLN A 202 -0.03 -17.58 -9.97
C GLN A 202 1.19 -18.50 -9.84
N ASN A 203 1.93 -18.71 -10.94
CA ASN A 203 3.17 -19.48 -10.90
C ASN A 203 4.24 -18.83 -10.01
N LEU A 204 4.32 -17.49 -10.00
CA LEU A 204 5.22 -16.75 -9.12
C LEU A 204 4.81 -16.89 -7.64
N ILE A 205 3.52 -16.81 -7.31
CA ILE A 205 3.02 -17.04 -5.94
C ILE A 205 3.40 -18.44 -5.46
N LEU A 206 3.22 -19.46 -6.30
CA LEU A 206 3.59 -20.85 -5.96
C LEU A 206 5.09 -21.01 -5.78
N ARG A 207 5.91 -20.42 -6.68
CA ARG A 207 7.36 -20.54 -6.65
C ARG A 207 8.01 -19.78 -5.49
N LEU A 208 7.59 -18.54 -5.26
CA LEU A 208 8.16 -17.63 -4.25
C LEU A 208 7.51 -17.78 -2.87
N GLY A 209 6.43 -18.55 -2.79
CA GLY A 209 5.66 -18.78 -1.57
C GLY A 209 6.37 -19.59 -0.50
N ASN A 210 7.52 -20.21 -0.80
CA ASN A 210 8.31 -20.97 0.17
C ASN A 210 9.07 -20.01 1.12
N PRO A 211 8.83 -20.05 2.45
CA PRO A 211 9.51 -19.18 3.42
C PRO A 211 11.03 -19.36 3.49
N GLU A 212 11.54 -20.54 3.10
CA GLU A 212 12.98 -20.83 3.04
C GLU A 212 13.70 -19.96 1.98
N ILE A 213 12.96 -19.37 1.05
CA ILE A 213 13.48 -18.34 0.15
C ILE A 213 13.55 -17.03 0.95
N LEU A 214 14.74 -16.69 1.43
CA LEU A 214 14.97 -15.51 2.25
C LEU A 214 14.82 -14.19 1.47
N ASN A 215 15.23 -14.17 0.19
CA ASN A 215 15.24 -12.97 -0.64
C ASN A 215 14.46 -13.19 -1.95
N PRO A 216 13.11 -13.30 -1.90
CA PRO A 216 12.28 -13.58 -3.09
C PRO A 216 12.49 -12.55 -4.22
N ARG A 217 12.85 -11.30 -3.86
CA ARG A 217 13.19 -10.24 -4.80
C ARG A 217 14.35 -10.58 -5.75
N LEU A 218 15.28 -11.45 -5.34
CA LEU A 218 16.49 -11.78 -6.13
C LEU A 218 16.31 -13.03 -7.02
N GLU A 219 15.24 -13.81 -6.80
CA GLU A 219 14.99 -15.11 -7.47
C GLU A 219 14.55 -15.00 -8.94
N ILE A 220 14.10 -13.81 -9.36
CA ILE A 220 13.55 -13.54 -10.69
C ILE A 220 14.00 -12.17 -11.19
N PRO A 221 14.02 -11.91 -12.52
CA PRO A 221 14.39 -10.60 -13.07
C PRO A 221 13.55 -9.45 -12.50
N PHE A 222 14.17 -8.27 -12.31
CA PHE A 222 13.49 -7.13 -11.69
C PHE A 222 12.25 -6.68 -12.46
N THR A 223 12.27 -6.72 -13.80
CA THR A 223 11.10 -6.34 -14.61
C THR A 223 9.85 -7.17 -14.31
N ILE A 224 10.03 -8.46 -13.99
CA ILE A 224 8.95 -9.36 -13.58
C ILE A 224 8.62 -9.14 -12.10
N TRP A 225 9.64 -9.00 -11.25
CA TRP A 225 9.46 -8.74 -9.82
C TRP A 225 8.69 -7.45 -9.55
N GLY A 226 9.15 -6.32 -10.10
CA GLY A 226 8.53 -5.01 -9.94
C GLY A 226 7.07 -5.02 -10.40
N ALA A 227 6.80 -5.60 -11.58
CA ALA A 227 5.43 -5.75 -12.09
C ALA A 227 4.55 -6.59 -11.16
N PHE A 228 5.12 -7.60 -10.51
CA PHE A 228 4.41 -8.49 -9.61
C PHE A 228 4.07 -7.78 -8.29
N ILE A 229 5.03 -7.13 -7.64
CA ILE A 229 4.82 -6.53 -6.31
C ILE A 229 4.11 -5.18 -6.34
N GLU A 230 4.10 -4.49 -7.49
CA GLU A 230 3.28 -3.28 -7.69
C GLU A 230 1.80 -3.60 -7.47
N GLN A 231 1.36 -4.79 -7.87
CA GLN A 231 -0.02 -5.23 -7.68
C GLN A 231 -0.24 -5.75 -6.26
N LEU A 232 -1.01 -5.01 -5.46
CA LEU A 232 -1.30 -5.37 -4.06
C LEU A 232 -1.95 -6.76 -3.94
N GLY A 233 -2.85 -7.16 -4.86
CA GLY A 233 -3.49 -8.47 -4.83
C GLY A 233 -2.48 -9.64 -4.93
N TYR A 234 -1.49 -9.52 -5.82
CA TYR A 234 -0.41 -10.50 -5.94
C TYR A 234 0.51 -10.47 -4.73
N ARG A 235 0.85 -9.28 -4.24
CA ARG A 235 1.67 -9.09 -3.05
C ARG A 235 1.05 -9.73 -1.80
N ASN A 236 -0.25 -9.50 -1.58
CA ASN A 236 -1.01 -10.11 -0.49
C ASN A 236 -1.08 -11.63 -0.63
N SER A 237 -1.36 -12.13 -1.84
CA SER A 237 -1.41 -13.58 -2.10
C SER A 237 -0.07 -14.24 -1.82
N LEU A 238 1.05 -13.59 -2.18
CA LEU A 238 2.39 -14.09 -1.87
C LEU A 238 2.67 -14.06 -0.35
N TYR A 239 2.36 -12.95 0.31
CA TYR A 239 2.51 -12.80 1.76
C TYR A 239 1.74 -13.91 2.52
N GLU A 240 0.48 -14.12 2.18
CA GLU A 240 -0.36 -15.20 2.75
C GLU A 240 0.25 -16.57 2.52
N LYS A 241 0.69 -16.85 1.28
CA LYS A 241 1.31 -18.13 0.94
C LYS A 241 2.56 -18.39 1.77
N ARG A 242 3.38 -17.36 1.99
CA ARG A 242 4.59 -17.43 2.82
C ARG A 242 4.28 -17.57 4.31
N LEU A 243 3.14 -17.06 4.78
CA LEU A 243 2.67 -17.32 6.14
C LEU A 243 1.97 -18.67 6.33
N GLY A 244 1.78 -19.44 5.24
CA GLY A 244 1.00 -20.69 5.28
C GLY A 244 -0.49 -20.45 5.54
N LEU A 245 -0.99 -19.24 5.28
CA LEU A 245 -2.41 -18.90 5.41
C LEU A 245 -3.19 -19.43 4.20
N PRO A 246 -4.46 -19.81 4.38
CA PRO A 246 -5.34 -20.13 3.24
C PRO A 246 -5.48 -18.90 2.34
N GLN A 247 -5.75 -19.10 1.05
CA GLN A 247 -5.91 -18.01 0.10
C GLN A 247 -7.12 -17.15 0.49
N GLN A 248 -6.88 -15.90 0.88
CA GLN A 248 -7.89 -15.14 1.61
C GLN A 248 -8.76 -14.25 0.74
N TRP A 249 -8.68 -14.23 -0.59
CA TRP A 249 -9.39 -13.26 -1.46
C TRP A 249 -10.48 -13.87 -2.35
N HIS A 250 -11.07 -14.98 -1.91
CA HIS A 250 -12.10 -15.69 -2.66
C HIS A 250 -13.50 -15.26 -2.18
N VAL A 251 -14.23 -14.55 -3.03
CA VAL A 251 -15.53 -13.93 -2.70
C VAL A 251 -16.57 -14.98 -2.32
N ILE A 252 -16.60 -16.11 -3.04
CA ILE A 252 -17.50 -17.22 -2.71
C ILE A 252 -17.20 -17.76 -1.31
N ASP A 253 -15.92 -17.92 -0.96
CA ASP A 253 -15.52 -18.45 0.35
C ASP A 253 -15.89 -17.46 1.45
N TRP A 254 -15.72 -16.16 1.23
CA TRP A 254 -16.13 -15.13 2.18
C TRP A 254 -17.63 -15.11 2.43
N LEU A 255 -18.42 -15.30 1.37
CA LEU A 255 -19.87 -15.41 1.50
C LEU A 255 -20.27 -16.67 2.26
N GLN A 256 -19.61 -17.81 2.02
CA GLN A 256 -19.96 -19.05 2.71
C GLN A 256 -19.48 -19.05 4.17
N ASN A 257 -18.21 -18.77 4.39
CA ASN A 257 -17.48 -19.00 5.65
C ASN A 257 -17.25 -17.73 6.48
N GLY A 258 -17.54 -16.55 5.94
CA GLY A 258 -17.22 -15.26 6.55
C GLY A 258 -15.93 -14.66 5.98
N VAL A 259 -15.81 -13.34 6.09
CA VAL A 259 -14.64 -12.59 5.62
C VAL A 259 -13.42 -12.98 6.46
N SER A 260 -12.26 -13.13 5.82
CA SER A 260 -11.04 -13.47 6.55
C SER A 260 -10.57 -12.31 7.44
N GLN A 261 -9.75 -12.60 8.45
CA GLN A 261 -9.20 -11.54 9.33
C GLN A 261 -8.39 -10.50 8.56
N ILE A 262 -7.65 -10.89 7.51
CA ILE A 262 -6.92 -9.94 6.68
C ILE A 262 -7.91 -9.07 5.91
N ALA A 263 -8.91 -9.67 5.27
CA ALA A 263 -9.90 -8.91 4.52
C ALA A 263 -10.74 -7.96 5.41
N GLU A 264 -11.04 -8.35 6.65
CA GLU A 264 -11.63 -7.45 7.65
C GLU A 264 -10.73 -6.25 7.98
N GLN A 265 -9.41 -6.46 8.09
CA GLN A 265 -8.46 -5.37 8.27
C GLN A 265 -8.42 -4.44 7.05
N PHE A 266 -8.64 -4.97 5.84
CA PHE A 266 -8.83 -4.20 4.61
C PHE A 266 -10.23 -3.57 4.46
N GLY A 267 -11.09 -3.71 5.48
CA GLY A 267 -12.40 -3.04 5.55
C GLY A 267 -13.56 -3.85 4.97
N TRP A 268 -13.31 -5.07 4.48
CA TRP A 268 -14.38 -5.96 4.01
C TRP A 268 -15.18 -6.53 5.17
N ARG A 269 -16.50 -6.58 5.01
CA ARG A 269 -17.43 -7.17 5.98
C ARG A 269 -18.52 -7.92 5.24
N SER A 270 -18.99 -9.03 5.81
CA SER A 270 -20.17 -9.73 5.31
C SER A 270 -21.41 -9.35 6.12
N PHE A 271 -22.53 -9.18 5.43
CA PHE A 271 -23.83 -8.90 6.04
C PHE A 271 -24.88 -9.82 5.45
N ASN A 272 -25.83 -10.27 6.28
CA ASN A 272 -27.06 -10.87 5.77
C ASN A 272 -27.97 -9.73 5.29
N LEU A 273 -28.44 -9.80 4.06
CA LEU A 273 -29.46 -8.88 3.57
C LEU A 273 -30.82 -9.23 4.23
N GLU A 274 -31.03 -8.77 5.46
CA GLU A 274 -32.34 -8.78 6.10
C GLU A 274 -33.11 -7.54 5.66
N THR A 275 -34.08 -7.75 4.76
CA THR A 275 -35.01 -6.73 4.27
C THR A 275 -35.88 -6.21 5.42
N SER A 276 -35.41 -5.18 6.11
CA SER A 276 -36.21 -4.39 7.05
C SER A 276 -36.72 -3.12 6.34
N MET A 277 -37.72 -3.28 5.49
CA MET A 277 -38.58 -2.16 5.06
C MET A 277 -40.04 -2.61 4.99
N ALA A 278 -40.78 -2.29 6.06
CA ALA A 278 -42.22 -2.22 6.02
C ALA A 278 -42.63 -1.09 5.05
N GLY A 279 -43.35 -1.46 3.98
CA GLY A 279 -44.16 -0.52 3.21
C GLY A 279 -43.57 0.04 1.92
N ALA A 280 -43.35 -0.81 0.91
CA ALA A 280 -43.45 -0.41 -0.50
C ALA A 280 -43.81 -1.64 -1.34
N ARG A 281 -45.04 -1.69 -1.84
CA ARG A 281 -45.47 -2.68 -2.84
C ARG A 281 -44.86 -2.28 -4.19
N ASN A 282 -43.83 -2.99 -4.63
CA ASN A 282 -43.56 -3.38 -6.01
C ASN A 282 -42.12 -3.89 -6.11
N LEU A 283 -41.96 -5.21 -6.18
CA LEU A 283 -40.92 -5.98 -6.87
C LEU A 283 -41.04 -7.42 -6.34
N GLU A 284 -41.83 -8.21 -7.06
CA GLU A 284 -41.60 -9.66 -7.12
C GLU A 284 -40.13 -9.86 -7.59
N GLU A 285 -39.43 -10.84 -7.01
CA GLU A 285 -37.99 -11.17 -7.19
C GLU A 285 -36.95 -10.50 -6.28
N ILE A 286 -37.19 -10.46 -4.97
CA ILE A 286 -36.09 -10.53 -3.97
C ILE A 286 -36.38 -11.69 -3.00
N GLU A 287 -36.53 -12.90 -3.54
CA GLU A 287 -36.65 -14.13 -2.75
C GLU A 287 -35.36 -14.95 -2.83
N LYS A 288 -34.40 -14.57 -1.99
CA LYS A 288 -33.58 -15.43 -1.11
C LYS A 288 -32.49 -14.55 -0.53
N SER A 289 -32.55 -14.36 0.78
CA SER A 289 -31.54 -13.75 1.64
C SER A 289 -30.11 -14.20 1.25
N GLY A 290 -29.46 -13.40 0.42
CA GLY A 290 -28.06 -13.56 0.07
C GLY A 290 -27.20 -12.82 1.08
N LYS A 291 -26.13 -13.46 1.56
CA LYS A 291 -25.04 -12.72 2.17
C LYS A 291 -24.47 -11.77 1.12
N ILE A 292 -24.14 -10.56 1.52
CA ILE A 292 -23.44 -9.59 0.69
C ILE A 292 -22.08 -9.28 1.33
N LEU A 293 -21.13 -8.86 0.50
CA LEU A 293 -19.88 -8.28 0.98
C LEU A 293 -19.96 -6.78 0.82
N SER A 294 -19.38 -6.04 1.76
CA SER A 294 -19.30 -4.59 1.65
C SER A 294 -18.01 -4.05 2.24
N ARG A 295 -17.61 -2.89 1.74
CA ARG A 295 -16.45 -2.13 2.19
C ARG A 295 -16.83 -0.66 2.32
N GLN A 296 -16.48 -0.06 3.45
CA GLN A 296 -16.62 1.38 3.66
C GLN A 296 -15.43 2.11 3.02
N LEU A 297 -15.73 3.21 2.34
CA LEU A 297 -14.76 4.01 1.59
C LEU A 297 -14.94 5.48 1.94
N THR A 298 -13.82 6.19 2.11
CA THR A 298 -13.83 7.65 2.26
C THR A 298 -13.44 8.28 0.92
N ILE A 299 -14.31 9.10 0.34
CA ILE A 299 -14.03 9.82 -0.92
C ILE A 299 -14.33 11.31 -0.69
N ALA A 300 -13.30 12.14 -0.80
CA ALA A 300 -13.37 13.59 -0.53
C ALA A 300 -14.02 13.91 0.83
N GLY A 301 -13.59 13.22 1.89
CA GLY A 301 -14.11 13.37 3.25
C GLY A 301 -15.53 12.86 3.50
N LYS A 302 -16.19 12.23 2.51
CA LYS A 302 -17.52 11.63 2.67
C LYS A 302 -17.45 10.11 2.65
N GLN A 303 -18.37 9.47 3.39
CA GLN A 303 -18.44 8.02 3.51
C GLN A 303 -19.32 7.41 2.43
N TYR A 304 -18.82 6.35 1.79
CA TYR A 304 -19.49 5.55 0.78
C TYR A 304 -19.37 4.06 1.14
N ILE A 305 -20.25 3.25 0.55
CA ILE A 305 -20.23 1.79 0.72
C ILE A 305 -20.17 1.17 -0.67
N LEU A 306 -19.11 0.40 -0.93
CA LEU A 306 -19.03 -0.52 -2.05
C LEU A 306 -19.61 -1.86 -1.58
N SER A 307 -20.58 -2.42 -2.31
CA SER A 307 -21.19 -3.72 -2.04
C SER A 307 -21.01 -4.68 -3.21
N ILE A 308 -20.77 -5.95 -2.92
CA ILE A 308 -20.74 -7.05 -3.87
C ILE A 308 -21.92 -7.96 -3.56
N ILE A 309 -22.85 -8.03 -4.51
CA ILE A 309 -24.15 -8.68 -4.34
C ILE A 309 -24.25 -9.80 -5.38
N PRO A 310 -24.31 -11.09 -4.96
CA PRO A 310 -24.62 -12.18 -5.88
C PRO A 310 -26.09 -12.15 -6.27
N LYS A 311 -26.37 -12.18 -7.58
CA LYS A 311 -27.69 -12.40 -8.17
C LYS A 311 -27.70 -13.75 -8.86
N ASN A 312 -28.53 -14.67 -8.34
CA ASN A 312 -28.67 -15.99 -8.94
C ASN A 312 -29.61 -15.90 -10.14
N GLU A 313 -29.08 -16.13 -11.34
CA GLU A 313 -29.84 -16.23 -12.59
C GLU A 313 -29.83 -17.67 -13.11
N LEU A 314 -30.68 -17.96 -14.10
CA LEU A 314 -30.77 -19.31 -14.69
C LEU A 314 -29.46 -19.78 -15.34
N GLU A 315 -28.63 -18.86 -15.83
CA GLU A 315 -27.39 -19.14 -16.57
C GLU A 315 -26.11 -19.06 -15.71
N GLY A 316 -26.22 -18.63 -14.45
CA GLY A 316 -25.07 -18.45 -13.56
C GLY A 316 -25.30 -17.39 -12.49
N ILE A 317 -24.24 -17.06 -11.76
CA ILE A 317 -24.28 -15.95 -10.78
C ILE A 317 -23.83 -14.68 -11.49
N ILE A 318 -24.71 -13.67 -11.51
CA ILE A 318 -24.35 -12.31 -11.88
C ILE A 318 -23.88 -11.58 -10.62
N TRP A 319 -22.67 -11.04 -10.66
CA TRP A 319 -22.09 -10.26 -9.57
C TRP A 319 -22.36 -8.78 -9.81
N ARG A 320 -23.12 -8.15 -8.92
CA ARG A 320 -23.32 -6.70 -8.92
C ARG A 320 -22.34 -6.04 -7.97
N PHE A 321 -21.47 -5.20 -8.52
CA PHE A 321 -20.68 -4.24 -7.78
C PHE A 321 -21.47 -2.93 -7.70
N GLN A 322 -21.73 -2.44 -6.49
CA GLN A 322 -22.61 -1.30 -6.29
C GLN A 322 -21.98 -0.30 -5.32
N LEU A 323 -21.87 0.96 -5.74
CA LEU A 323 -21.44 2.07 -4.89
C LEU A 323 -22.68 2.86 -4.44
N ARG A 324 -22.76 3.18 -3.15
CA ARG A 324 -23.78 4.08 -2.57
C ARG A 324 -23.17 5.04 -1.57
N ASN A 325 -23.80 6.18 -1.36
CA ASN A 325 -23.49 7.04 -0.21
C ASN A 325 -23.85 6.31 1.09
N ALA A 326 -22.99 6.38 2.11
CA ALA A 326 -23.24 5.71 3.38
C ALA A 326 -24.36 6.38 4.19
N ALA A 327 -24.63 7.67 3.96
CA ALA A 327 -25.74 8.37 4.59
C ALA A 327 -27.08 7.94 3.97
N ALA A 328 -28.07 7.64 4.81
CA ALA A 328 -29.41 7.27 4.33
C ALA A 328 -30.01 8.39 3.47
N GLY A 329 -30.43 8.04 2.24
CA GLY A 329 -30.92 9.00 1.25
C GLY A 329 -29.84 9.93 0.67
N GLY A 330 -28.56 9.66 0.94
CA GLY A 330 -27.45 10.40 0.35
C GLY A 330 -27.26 10.04 -1.12
N PHE A 331 -26.86 11.03 -1.92
CA PHE A 331 -26.59 10.86 -3.35
C PHE A 331 -25.09 10.80 -3.62
N ILE A 332 -24.72 10.11 -4.69
CA ILE A 332 -23.42 10.18 -5.34
C ILE A 332 -23.43 11.38 -6.28
N PRO A 333 -22.53 12.37 -6.12
CA PRO A 333 -22.44 13.52 -7.00
C PRO A 333 -22.10 13.17 -8.45
N GLY A 334 -22.40 14.10 -9.37
CA GLY A 334 -21.93 14.02 -10.75
C GLY A 334 -20.40 13.99 -10.83
N GLY A 335 -19.86 13.27 -11.81
CA GLY A 335 -18.43 13.07 -12.04
C GLY A 335 -17.87 11.78 -11.41
N PHE A 336 -18.67 11.03 -10.66
CA PHE A 336 -18.25 9.74 -10.13
C PHE A 336 -18.29 8.65 -11.21
N LYS A 337 -17.36 7.71 -11.09
CA LYS A 337 -17.25 6.51 -11.92
C LYS A 337 -16.97 5.29 -11.04
N LEU A 338 -17.68 4.21 -11.28
CA LEU A 338 -17.33 2.87 -10.81
C LEU A 338 -16.90 2.05 -12.03
N ARG A 339 -15.72 1.43 -11.98
CA ARG A 339 -15.18 0.61 -13.07
C ARG A 339 -14.71 -0.74 -12.54
N LEU A 340 -14.92 -1.78 -13.32
CA LEU A 340 -14.32 -3.09 -13.16
C LEU A 340 -13.28 -3.31 -14.26
N LEU A 341 -12.20 -3.98 -13.93
CA LEU A 341 -11.14 -4.35 -14.85
C LEU A 341 -10.86 -5.83 -14.66
N THR A 342 -10.34 -6.46 -15.70
CA THR A 342 -9.73 -7.78 -15.55
C THR A 342 -8.53 -7.71 -14.60
N GLU A 343 -8.06 -8.86 -14.14
CA GLU A 343 -6.87 -8.97 -13.28
C GLU A 343 -5.60 -8.35 -13.90
N ASP A 344 -5.50 -8.30 -15.23
CA ASP A 344 -4.43 -7.62 -16.00
C ASP A 344 -4.77 -6.15 -16.35
N LEU A 345 -5.72 -5.56 -15.62
CA LEU A 345 -6.14 -4.16 -15.70
C LEU A 345 -6.70 -3.75 -17.07
N GLN A 346 -7.21 -4.71 -17.85
CA GLN A 346 -7.84 -4.42 -19.13
C GLN A 346 -9.32 -4.12 -18.94
N ALA A 347 -9.80 -3.15 -19.72
CA ALA A 347 -11.22 -2.87 -19.82
C ALA A 347 -11.93 -3.96 -20.64
N PHE A 348 -13.20 -4.18 -20.32
CA PHE A 348 -14.09 -5.08 -21.05
C PHE A 348 -15.44 -4.38 -21.32
N PRO A 349 -16.30 -4.90 -22.20
CA PRO A 349 -17.57 -4.24 -22.52
C PRO A 349 -18.45 -4.06 -21.27
N ASN A 350 -19.05 -2.86 -21.14
CA ASN A 350 -19.93 -2.48 -20.02
C ASN A 350 -19.27 -2.60 -18.63
N ASN A 351 -17.95 -2.42 -18.55
CA ASN A 351 -17.21 -2.53 -17.32
C ASN A 351 -17.29 -1.30 -16.41
N GLU A 352 -17.96 -0.22 -16.81
CA GLU A 352 -18.03 1.01 -16.03
C GLU A 352 -19.42 1.64 -16.04
N ASP A 353 -19.72 2.33 -14.94
CA ASP A 353 -20.90 3.18 -14.78
C ASP A 353 -20.43 4.57 -14.32
N ILE A 354 -20.91 5.61 -15.00
CA ILE A 354 -20.50 7.01 -14.82
C ILE A 354 -21.75 7.85 -14.67
N THR A 355 -21.75 8.74 -13.68
CA THR A 355 -22.83 9.71 -13.53
C THR A 355 -22.42 11.13 -13.89
N ALA A 356 -23.25 11.84 -14.66
CA ALA A 356 -23.10 13.27 -14.90
C ALA A 356 -23.85 14.13 -13.86
N THR A 357 -24.84 13.55 -13.18
CA THR A 357 -25.71 14.23 -12.20
C THR A 357 -25.70 13.49 -10.86
N ALA A 358 -26.42 14.01 -9.86
CA ALA A 358 -26.55 13.28 -8.61
C ALA A 358 -27.43 12.03 -8.81
N VAL A 359 -26.94 10.85 -8.39
CA VAL A 359 -27.66 9.57 -8.46
C VAL A 359 -27.61 8.85 -7.12
N GLU A 360 -28.56 7.95 -6.86
CA GLU A 360 -28.59 7.20 -5.59
C GLU A 360 -27.48 6.13 -5.54
N GLU A 361 -27.15 5.55 -6.69
CA GLU A 361 -26.15 4.50 -6.81
C GLU A 361 -25.45 4.51 -8.17
N LEU A 362 -24.26 3.92 -8.20
CA LEU A 362 -23.58 3.45 -9.42
C LEU A 362 -23.46 1.93 -9.32
N PHE A 363 -23.63 1.22 -10.41
CA PHE A 363 -23.43 -0.23 -10.41
C PHE A 363 -22.90 -0.80 -11.72
N VAL A 364 -22.12 -1.87 -11.59
CA VAL A 364 -21.65 -2.68 -12.72
C VAL A 364 -22.00 -4.13 -12.42
N GLU A 365 -22.54 -4.82 -13.43
CA GLU A 365 -22.91 -6.23 -13.36
C GLU A 365 -22.02 -7.05 -14.28
N VAL A 366 -21.50 -8.16 -13.76
CA VAL A 366 -20.59 -9.04 -14.49
C VAL A 366 -20.84 -10.49 -14.15
N MET A 367 -20.77 -11.36 -15.15
CA MET A 367 -20.74 -12.81 -14.97
C MET A 367 -19.29 -13.28 -15.00
N LEU A 368 -18.88 -14.05 -14.00
CA LEU A 368 -17.49 -14.46 -13.81
C LEU A 368 -17.37 -15.98 -13.80
N GLN A 369 -16.34 -16.51 -14.45
CA GLN A 369 -16.00 -17.92 -14.38
C GLN A 369 -15.27 -18.24 -13.05
N PRO A 370 -15.36 -19.48 -12.56
CA PRO A 370 -14.60 -19.89 -11.38
C PRO A 370 -13.09 -19.66 -11.54
N GLY A 371 -12.49 -18.97 -10.59
CA GLY A 371 -11.09 -18.55 -10.54
C GLY A 371 -10.80 -17.19 -11.18
N GLU A 372 -11.76 -16.54 -11.85
CA GLU A 372 -11.55 -15.24 -12.48
C GLU A 372 -11.32 -14.14 -11.43
N GLY A 373 -10.33 -13.29 -11.71
CA GLY A 373 -9.97 -12.14 -10.89
C GLY A 373 -10.52 -10.84 -11.50
N ILE A 374 -11.17 -10.02 -10.66
CA ILE A 374 -11.64 -8.69 -11.02
C ILE A 374 -10.99 -7.64 -10.12
N VAL A 375 -10.55 -6.56 -10.74
CA VAL A 375 -10.12 -5.33 -10.06
C VAL A 375 -11.26 -4.32 -10.15
N TRP A 376 -11.57 -3.65 -9.06
CA TRP A 376 -12.54 -2.55 -9.04
C TRP A 376 -11.82 -1.23 -8.86
N GLU A 377 -12.27 -0.16 -9.50
CA GLU A 377 -11.75 1.21 -9.42
C GLU A 377 -12.90 2.20 -9.23
N ILE A 378 -12.65 3.27 -8.47
CA ILE A 378 -13.59 4.39 -8.31
C ILE A 378 -12.86 5.70 -8.62
N GLU A 379 -13.50 6.57 -9.40
CA GLU A 379 -13.08 7.96 -9.58
C GLU A 379 -14.19 8.86 -9.01
N PRO A 380 -13.88 9.89 -8.19
CA PRO A 380 -12.58 10.18 -7.59
C PRO A 380 -12.06 9.03 -6.70
N LEU A 381 -10.73 8.87 -6.67
CA LEU A 381 -10.06 7.82 -5.91
C LEU A 381 -10.40 7.93 -4.41
N PRO A 382 -10.80 6.82 -3.75
CA PRO A 382 -10.96 6.81 -2.31
C PRO A 382 -9.63 7.02 -1.57
N GLU A 383 -9.69 7.62 -0.39
CA GLU A 383 -8.53 8.00 0.40
C GLU A 383 -7.73 6.81 0.94
N ASP A 384 -8.40 5.66 1.16
CA ASP A 384 -7.83 4.42 1.67
C ASP A 384 -7.89 3.29 0.61
N TYR A 385 -7.78 3.67 -0.66
CA TYR A 385 -7.87 2.74 -1.78
C TYR A 385 -6.51 2.39 -2.35
N ASP A 386 -6.25 1.09 -2.38
CA ASP A 386 -5.21 0.45 -3.17
C ASP A 386 -5.89 -0.57 -4.08
N ARG A 387 -5.42 -0.73 -5.32
CA ARG A 387 -5.97 -1.70 -6.28
C ARG A 387 -5.90 -3.12 -5.71
N GLU A 388 -7.02 -3.81 -5.62
CA GLU A 388 -7.09 -5.20 -5.16
C GLU A 388 -7.76 -6.10 -6.19
N VAL A 389 -7.35 -7.38 -6.20
CA VAL A 389 -7.93 -8.40 -7.07
C VAL A 389 -8.85 -9.28 -6.21
N LEU A 390 -10.13 -9.29 -6.54
CA LEU A 390 -11.10 -10.20 -5.95
C LEU A 390 -11.29 -11.41 -6.86
N ARG A 391 -11.23 -12.62 -6.30
CA ARG A 391 -11.42 -13.86 -7.05
C ARG A 391 -12.79 -14.47 -6.80
N PHE A 392 -13.39 -15.02 -7.84
CA PHE A 392 -14.77 -15.53 -7.84
C PHE A 392 -14.85 -17.01 -8.18
#